data_AF-A0A166EM19-F1
#
_entry.id   AF-A0A166EM19-F1
#
_cell.length_a   1.000
_cell.length_b   1.000
_cell.length_c   1.000
_cell.angle_alpha   90.00
_cell.angle_beta   90.00
_cell.angle_gamma   90.00
#
_symmetry.space_group_name_H-M   'P 1'
#
loop_
_entity.id
_entity.type
_entity.pdbx_description
1 polymer ?
#
loop_
_entity_poly.entity_id
_entity_poly.type
_entity_poly.pdbx_seq_one_letter_code
_entity_poly.pdbx_strand_id
1 'polypeptide(L)'
;MGCKSEEERWVWLSFDPKHKIILATHIGDMVQKSSDEVIKQTSNGTGKNNLPLFVTDGREFYKNSLIKKYSESIQPHPIIKNGMLQKLILKLFKELKYAQVIKTKKSGKLKSVKKKNHFRKNRRNRQFKHFNNTN
;
A
#
# COMPACT_ATOMS: atom_id res chain seq x y z
N MET A 1 35.60 16.58 1.54
CA MET A 1 35.15 15.21 1.81
C MET A 1 33.83 15.28 2.57
N GLY A 2 32.70 15.11 1.88
CA GLY A 2 31.40 15.08 2.55
C GLY A 2 31.28 13.76 3.29
N CYS A 3 31.22 13.81 4.62
CA CYS A 3 30.87 12.66 5.45
C CYS A 3 29.49 12.19 4.98
N LYS A 4 29.40 11.03 4.33
CA LYS A 4 28.11 10.39 4.08
C LYS A 4 27.54 10.12 5.47
N SER A 5 26.50 10.85 5.86
CA SER A 5 25.73 10.50 7.05
C SER A 5 25.36 9.02 6.91
N GLU A 6 25.64 8.23 7.93
CA GLU A 6 25.25 6.82 8.02
C GLU A 6 23.87 6.64 7.37
N GLU A 7 23.78 5.79 6.35
CA GLU A 7 22.57 5.62 5.53
C GLU A 7 21.37 5.36 6.48
N GLU A 8 20.45 6.32 6.59
CA GLU A 8 19.32 6.26 7.53
C GLU A 8 18.44 5.06 7.17
N ARG A 9 18.65 3.94 7.86
CA ARG A 9 17.94 2.68 7.63
C ARG A 9 16.69 2.64 8.48
N TRP A 10 15.58 2.30 7.84
CA TRP A 10 14.28 2.20 8.50
C TRP A 10 13.93 0.75 8.78
N VAL A 11 13.37 0.50 9.97
CA VAL A 11 12.72 -0.77 10.29
C VAL A 11 11.25 -0.67 9.91
N TRP A 12 10.87 -1.37 8.86
CA TRP A 12 9.49 -1.51 8.43
C TRP A 12 8.87 -2.70 9.15
N LEU A 13 7.74 -2.47 9.83
CA LEU A 13 7.09 -3.47 10.67
C LEU A 13 5.62 -3.63 10.27
N SER A 14 5.19 -4.89 10.18
CA SER A 14 3.78 -5.28 10.09
C SER A 14 3.44 -6.16 11.28
N PHE A 15 2.36 -5.85 11.99
CA PHE A 15 1.97 -6.58 13.18
C PHE A 15 0.45 -6.63 13.34
N ASP A 16 -0.02 -7.70 13.96
CA ASP A 16 -1.40 -7.85 14.40
C ASP A 16 -1.53 -7.40 15.87
N PRO A 17 -2.19 -6.25 16.14
CA PRO A 17 -2.33 -5.75 17.50
C PRO A 17 -3.22 -6.63 18.39
N LYS A 18 -4.17 -7.38 17.81
CA LYS A 18 -5.11 -8.22 18.57
C LYS A 18 -4.40 -9.45 19.13
N HIS A 19 -3.57 -10.06 18.30
CA HIS A 19 -2.87 -11.31 18.63
C HIS A 19 -1.43 -11.10 19.10
N LYS A 20 -0.92 -9.86 19.07
CA LYS A 20 0.45 -9.47 19.49
C LYS A 20 1.54 -10.19 18.67
N ILE A 21 1.29 -10.41 17.38
CA ILE A 21 2.20 -11.12 16.48
C ILE A 21 2.78 -10.15 15.46
N ILE A 22 4.09 -10.27 15.20
CA ILE A 22 4.76 -9.59 14.09
C ILE A 22 4.63 -10.46 12.84
N LEU A 23 4.02 -9.92 11.79
CA LEU A 23 3.79 -10.64 10.53
C LEU A 23 4.95 -10.46 9.55
N ALA A 24 5.65 -9.32 9.61
CA ALA A 24 6.79 -9.04 8.74
C ALA A 24 7.69 -7.96 9.33
N THR A 25 8.99 -8.09 9.05
CA THR A 25 10.02 -7.10 9.35
C THR A 25 10.92 -6.94 8.15
N HIS A 26 11.15 -5.72 7.72
CA HIS A 26 12.08 -5.42 6.63
C HIS A 26 12.96 -4.22 7.01
N ILE A 27 14.27 -4.37 6.86
CA ILE A 27 15.23 -3.28 7.07
C ILE A 27 15.59 -2.71 5.69
N GLY A 28 15.38 -1.42 5.49
CA GLY A 28 15.69 -0.77 4.23
C GLY A 28 15.37 0.72 4.24
N ASP A 29 15.63 1.38 3.13
CA ASP A 29 15.46 2.82 3.00
C ASP A 29 13.97 3.20 3.04
N MET A 30 13.71 4.49 3.21
CA MET A 30 12.36 5.05 3.23
C MET A 30 11.75 5.21 1.82
N VAL A 31 11.73 4.13 1.04
CA VAL A 31 11.35 4.13 -0.39
C VAL A 31 10.25 3.12 -0.72
N GLN A 32 9.64 3.26 -1.90
CA GLN A 32 8.56 2.38 -2.38
C GLN A 32 8.95 0.89 -2.34
N LYS A 33 10.19 0.55 -2.71
CA LYS A 33 10.69 -0.83 -2.74
C LYS A 33 10.60 -1.50 -1.36
N SER A 34 10.94 -0.80 -0.29
CA SER A 34 10.87 -1.32 1.08
C SER A 34 9.42 -1.49 1.55
N SER A 35 8.52 -0.60 1.11
CA SER A 35 7.09 -0.76 1.35
C SER A 35 6.51 -1.97 0.60
N ASP A 36 6.91 -2.20 -0.64
CA ASP A 36 6.50 -3.37 -1.43
C ASP A 36 6.95 -4.67 -0.74
N GLU A 37 8.18 -4.70 -0.21
CA GLU A 37 8.74 -5.88 0.43
C GLU A 37 8.04 -6.22 1.75
N VAL A 38 7.80 -5.24 2.63
CA VAL A 38 7.08 -5.50 3.90
C VAL A 38 5.63 -5.95 3.65
N ILE A 39 4.95 -5.41 2.64
CA ILE A 39 3.58 -5.83 2.27
C ILE A 39 3.57 -7.22 1.64
N LYS A 40 4.58 -7.54 0.81
CA LYS A 40 4.77 -8.89 0.27
C LYS A 40 4.95 -9.91 1.38
N GLN A 41 5.82 -9.65 2.35
CA GLN A 41 6.02 -10.55 3.49
C GLN A 41 4.77 -10.67 4.35
N THR A 42 4.09 -9.55 4.64
CA THR A 42 2.81 -9.54 5.37
C THR A 42 1.77 -10.44 4.70
N SER A 43 1.72 -10.43 3.37
CA SER A 43 0.75 -11.23 2.61
C SER A 43 0.92 -12.73 2.75
N ASN A 44 2.09 -13.21 3.19
CA ASN A 44 2.31 -14.62 3.47
C ASN A 44 1.56 -15.07 4.74
N GLY A 45 1.38 -14.15 5.69
CA GLY A 45 0.64 -14.39 6.94
C GLY A 45 -0.86 -14.05 6.87
N THR A 46 -1.33 -13.39 5.80
CA THR A 46 -2.75 -13.01 5.66
C THR A 46 -3.42 -13.80 4.54
N GLY A 47 -4.48 -14.55 4.87
CA GLY A 47 -5.25 -15.31 3.89
C GLY A 47 -5.93 -14.44 2.82
N LYS A 48 -6.02 -14.95 1.58
CA LYS A 48 -6.60 -14.24 0.43
C LYS A 48 -8.10 -13.91 0.59
N ASN A 49 -8.85 -14.79 1.26
CA ASN A 49 -10.32 -14.70 1.36
C ASN A 49 -10.80 -13.86 2.55
N ASN A 50 -9.91 -13.49 3.48
CA ASN A 50 -10.25 -12.68 4.65
C ASN A 50 -9.13 -11.70 4.96
N LEU A 51 -9.01 -10.67 4.10
CA LEU A 51 -8.00 -9.64 4.30
C LEU A 51 -8.30 -8.81 5.56
N PRO A 52 -7.26 -8.52 6.38
CA PRO A 52 -7.43 -7.66 7.54
C PRO A 52 -7.65 -6.20 7.10
N LEU A 53 -8.03 -5.37 8.06
CA LEU A 53 -7.93 -3.92 7.88
C LEU A 53 -6.46 -3.51 7.97
N PHE A 54 -5.91 -3.03 6.85
CA PHE A 54 -4.59 -2.41 6.86
C PHE A 54 -4.68 -0.98 7.38
N VAL A 55 -3.81 -0.64 8.33
CA VAL A 55 -3.69 0.71 8.88
C VAL A 55 -2.23 1.12 8.81
N THR A 56 -1.92 2.23 8.13
CA THR A 56 -0.56 2.74 8.01
C THR A 56 -0.48 4.20 8.41
N ASP A 57 0.73 4.74 8.44
CA ASP A 57 0.94 6.18 8.56
C ASP A 57 0.51 6.92 7.28
N GLY A 58 0.76 8.24 7.25
CA GLY A 58 0.36 9.11 6.15
C GLY A 58 1.16 8.99 4.85
N ARG A 59 2.09 8.03 4.70
CA ARG A 59 2.95 7.92 3.50
C ARG A 59 2.24 7.24 2.34
N GLU A 60 2.51 7.68 1.12
CA GLU A 60 1.85 7.16 -0.09
C GLU A 60 2.32 5.77 -0.50
N PHE A 61 3.57 5.39 -0.15
CA PHE A 61 4.17 4.12 -0.54
C PHE A 61 3.27 2.93 -0.23
N TYR A 62 2.69 2.91 0.98
CA TYR A 62 1.81 1.84 1.43
C TYR A 62 0.55 1.67 0.57
N LYS A 63 -0.03 2.78 0.09
CA LYS A 63 -1.20 2.71 -0.78
C LYS A 63 -0.85 1.99 -2.08
N ASN A 64 0.29 2.35 -2.68
CA ASN A 64 0.75 1.76 -3.93
C ASN A 64 1.12 0.28 -3.73
N SER A 65 1.81 -0.06 -2.64
CA SER A 65 2.17 -1.45 -2.29
C SER A 65 0.93 -2.33 -2.11
N LEU A 66 -0.10 -1.81 -1.41
CA LEU A 66 -1.37 -2.52 -1.21
C LEU A 66 -2.13 -2.71 -2.51
N ILE A 67 -2.21 -1.68 -3.37
CA ILE A 67 -2.81 -1.81 -4.71
C ILE A 67 -2.07 -2.89 -5.51
N LYS A 68 -0.74 -2.80 -5.57
CA LYS A 68 0.11 -3.73 -6.32
C LYS A 68 -0.04 -5.17 -5.83
N LYS A 69 -0.14 -5.39 -4.52
CA LYS A 69 -0.26 -6.73 -3.94
C LYS A 69 -1.67 -7.33 -4.03
N TYR A 70 -2.70 -6.51 -3.86
CA TYR A 70 -4.10 -6.94 -3.72
C TYR A 70 -4.96 -6.46 -4.89
N SER A 71 -4.40 -6.51 -6.10
CA SER A 71 -5.15 -6.33 -7.35
C SER A 71 -4.87 -7.45 -8.34
N GLU A 72 -5.84 -7.69 -9.22
CA GLU A 72 -5.74 -8.56 -10.37
C GLU A 72 -5.65 -7.72 -11.65
N SER A 73 -4.74 -8.10 -12.53
CA SER A 73 -4.67 -7.56 -13.89
C SER A 73 -5.74 -8.23 -14.74
N ILE A 74 -6.70 -7.45 -15.22
CA ILE A 74 -7.74 -7.92 -16.12
C ILE A 74 -7.47 -7.34 -17.49
N GLN A 75 -7.30 -8.24 -18.47
CA GLN A 75 -7.46 -7.84 -19.86
C GLN A 75 -8.95 -7.60 -20.09
N PRO A 76 -9.38 -6.37 -20.45
CA PRO A 76 -10.69 -6.26 -21.05
C PRO A 76 -10.73 -7.22 -22.24
N HIS A 77 -11.88 -7.86 -22.50
CA HIS A 77 -12.07 -8.60 -23.76
C HIS A 77 -11.49 -7.78 -24.92
N PRO A 78 -10.90 -8.43 -25.95
CA PRO A 78 -10.11 -7.77 -26.98
C PRO A 78 -10.99 -6.79 -27.77
N ILE A 79 -11.19 -5.61 -27.22
CA ILE A 79 -11.86 -4.49 -27.83
C ILE A 79 -10.72 -3.70 -28.42
N ILE A 80 -10.44 -3.97 -29.69
CA ILE A 80 -9.64 -3.08 -30.50
C ILE A 80 -10.47 -1.81 -30.67
N LYS A 81 -10.16 -0.76 -29.91
CA LYS A 81 -10.79 0.55 -30.08
C LYS A 81 -9.83 1.39 -30.89
N ASN A 82 -10.23 1.81 -32.08
CA ASN A 82 -9.42 2.62 -33.00
C ASN A 82 -8.07 1.95 -33.34
N GLY A 83 -8.04 0.64 -33.56
CA GLY A 83 -6.80 -0.09 -33.89
C GLY A 83 -5.85 -0.33 -32.71
N MET A 84 -6.19 0.11 -31.50
CA MET A 84 -5.36 -0.08 -30.30
C MET A 84 -5.91 -1.18 -29.40
N LEU A 85 -5.03 -2.11 -29.00
CA LEU A 85 -5.34 -3.06 -27.91
C LEU A 85 -5.55 -2.26 -26.62
N GLN A 86 -6.69 -2.47 -25.98
CA GLN A 86 -6.95 -1.83 -24.69
C GLN A 86 -5.97 -2.32 -23.63
N LYS A 87 -5.44 -1.36 -22.86
CA LYS A 87 -4.48 -1.62 -21.77
C LYS A 87 -5.13 -2.46 -20.67
N LEU A 88 -4.30 -3.29 -20.03
CA LEU A 88 -4.64 -4.01 -18.80
C LEU A 88 -5.20 -3.06 -17.74
N ILE A 89 -6.30 -3.46 -17.11
CA ILE A 89 -6.92 -2.73 -16.01
C ILE A 89 -6.58 -3.45 -14.71
N LEU A 90 -6.14 -2.72 -13.68
CA LEU A 90 -5.99 -3.27 -12.34
C LEU A 90 -7.33 -3.23 -11.59
N LYS A 91 -7.81 -4.40 -11.17
CA LYS A 91 -9.00 -4.53 -10.33
C LYS A 91 -8.59 -4.89 -8.91
N LEU A 92 -8.91 -4.02 -7.95
CA LEU A 92 -8.65 -4.28 -6.53
C LEU A 92 -9.53 -5.41 -5.99
N PHE A 93 -8.99 -6.18 -5.04
CA PHE A 93 -9.76 -7.18 -4.30
C PHE A 93 -10.88 -6.50 -3.52
N LYS A 94 -12.08 -7.10 -3.55
CA LYS A 94 -13.28 -6.53 -2.93
C LYS A 94 -13.18 -6.49 -1.41
N GLU A 95 -12.33 -7.34 -0.86
CA GLU A 95 -12.07 -7.57 0.56
C GLU A 95 -11.06 -6.58 1.13
N LEU A 96 -10.26 -5.91 0.26
CA LEU A 96 -9.21 -5.00 0.69
C LEU A 96 -9.79 -3.80 1.45
N LYS A 97 -9.40 -3.68 2.72
CA LYS A 97 -9.74 -2.55 3.59
C LYS A 97 -8.47 -1.81 3.98
N TYR A 98 -8.45 -0.50 3.79
CA TYR A 98 -7.27 0.32 4.07
C TYR A 98 -7.61 1.72 4.59
N ALA A 99 -6.95 2.10 5.66
CA ALA A 99 -6.99 3.44 6.23
C ALA A 99 -5.57 3.98 6.52
N GLN A 100 -5.41 5.28 6.36
CA GLN A 100 -4.21 6.00 6.79
C GLN A 100 -4.49 6.81 8.04
N VAL A 101 -3.52 6.81 8.96
CA VAL A 101 -3.49 7.66 10.14
C VAL A 101 -2.51 8.78 9.91
N ILE A 102 -3.04 9.98 9.67
CA ILE A 102 -2.25 11.18 9.43
C ILE A 102 -2.10 11.91 10.76
N LYS A 103 -0.87 11.99 11.26
CA LYS A 103 -0.52 12.68 12.51
C LYS A 103 0.04 14.05 12.19
N THR A 104 -0.52 15.08 12.80
CA THR A 104 -0.01 16.46 12.71
C THR A 104 0.74 16.75 14.01
N LYS A 105 2.03 17.06 13.92
CA LYS A 105 2.84 17.47 15.08
C LYS A 105 3.08 18.98 15.02
N LYS A 106 3.11 19.65 16.16
CA LYS A 106 3.53 21.06 16.30
C LYS A 106 4.48 21.14 17.49
N SER A 107 5.68 21.67 17.28
CA SER A 107 6.72 21.79 18.33
C SER A 107 7.02 20.46 19.02
N GLY A 108 7.19 19.39 18.25
CA GLY A 108 7.45 18.03 18.76
C GLY A 108 6.24 17.30 19.38
N LYS A 109 5.16 18.02 19.72
CA LYS A 109 3.97 17.45 20.35
C LYS A 109 2.92 17.06 19.31
N LEU A 110 2.20 15.97 19.57
CA LEU A 110 1.07 15.55 18.74
C LEU A 110 -0.08 16.55 18.89
N LYS A 111 -0.45 17.23 17.80
CA LYS A 111 -1.54 18.21 17.79
C LYS A 111 -2.87 17.60 17.39
N SER A 112 -2.86 16.70 16.40
CA SER A 112 -4.07 16.05 15.93
C SER A 112 -3.78 14.75 15.20
N VAL A 113 -4.78 13.88 15.17
CA VAL A 113 -4.77 12.62 14.42
C VAL A 113 -6.00 12.60 13.52
N LYS A 114 -5.79 12.45 12.21
CA LYS A 114 -6.86 12.32 11.22
C LYS A 114 -6.83 10.93 10.61
N LYS A 115 -8.00 10.32 10.45
CA LYS A 115 -8.16 9.02 9.76
C LYS A 115 -8.61 9.29 8.32
N LYS A 116 -7.87 8.79 7.33
CA LYS A 116 -8.20 8.87 5.91
C LYS A 116 -8.47 7.46 5.38
N ASN A 117 -9.74 7.14 5.13
CA ASN A 117 -10.13 5.85 4.55
C ASN A 117 -9.90 5.87 3.04
N HIS A 118 -9.11 4.94 2.52
CA HIS A 118 -8.83 4.83 1.08
C HIS A 118 -9.65 3.71 0.43
N PHE A 119 -9.58 2.52 0.99
CA PHE A 119 -10.31 1.35 0.50
C PHE A 119 -11.30 0.95 1.59
N ARG A 120 -12.54 1.43 1.46
CA ARG A 120 -13.68 0.95 2.24
C ARG A 120 -14.82 0.76 1.26
N LYS A 121 -15.48 -0.39 1.32
CA LYS A 121 -16.62 -0.75 0.47
C LYS A 121 -17.70 0.34 0.56
N ASN A 122 -17.69 1.28 -0.38
CA ASN A 122 -18.87 2.03 -0.79
C ASN A 122 -19.31 1.39 -2.11
N ARG A 123 -20.61 1.22 -2.31
CA ARG A 123 -21.27 0.54 -3.46
C ARG A 123 -20.97 1.13 -4.86
N ARG A 124 -19.88 1.87 -5.06
CA ARG A 124 -19.49 2.45 -6.34
C ARG A 124 -18.08 1.98 -6.71
N ASN A 125 -18.03 1.05 -7.66
CA ASN A 125 -16.83 0.58 -8.34
C ASN A 125 -15.97 1.78 -8.76
N ARG A 126 -14.81 1.97 -8.13
CA ARG A 126 -13.78 2.89 -8.62
C ARG A 126 -12.70 2.05 -9.31
N GLN A 127 -12.73 2.06 -10.63
CA GLN A 127 -11.60 1.62 -11.44
C GLN A 127 -10.48 2.64 -11.23
N PHE A 128 -9.28 2.19 -10.86
CA PHE A 128 -8.12 3.06 -10.76
C PHE A 128 -7.32 2.93 -12.06
N LYS A 129 -7.15 4.04 -12.78
CA LYS A 129 -6.22 4.12 -13.91
C LYS A 129 -4.79 4.08 -13.36
N HIS A 130 -3.93 3.35 -14.05
CA HIS A 130 -2.54 3.09 -13.65
C HIS A 130 -1.74 4.38 -13.49
N PHE A 131 -0.92 4.46 -12.44
CA PHE A 131 0.22 5.37 -12.33
C PHE A 131 1.45 4.62 -12.83
N ASN A 132 2.07 5.12 -13.90
CA ASN A 132 3.33 4.56 -14.38
C ASN A 132 4.47 5.10 -13.51
N ASN A 133 5.25 4.20 -12.91
CA ASN A 133 6.65 4.48 -12.59
C ASN A 133 7.48 3.62 -13.55
N THR A 134 8.03 4.26 -14.58
CA THR A 134 9.14 3.72 -15.35
C THR A 134 10.44 4.08 -14.63
N ASN A 135 11.32 3.08 -14.49
CA ASN A 135 12.72 3.25 -14.11
C ASN A 135 13.47 4.16 -15.09
#